data_AF-A0A9P8YI98-F1
#
_entry.id   AF-A0A9P8YI98-F1
#
_cell.length_a   1.000
_cell.length_b   1.000
_cell.length_c   1.000
_cell.angle_alpha   90.00
_cell.angle_beta   90.00
_cell.angle_gamma   90.00
#
_symmetry.space_group_name_H-M   'P 1'
#
loop_
_entity.id
_entity.type
_entity.pdbx_description
1 polymer ?
#
loop_
_entity_poly.entity_id
_entity_poly.type
_entity_poly.pdbx_seq_one_letter_code
_entity_poly.pdbx_strand_id
1 'polypeptide(L)'
;MSTANTLAEQPDFPAMALHLQRLGQEMLKCDNLPAVQEGQTTTMMFQNIQHTLLGITNRLSAIEERISAAEVRSEAVEANRVLITQNGLVTDREEPLRQLYSLRDGGLIASFPATVSAISTMDSPTLTAVLGHLHLPTTGSVADKRRRLTYAAGVASLRV
;
A
#
# COMPACT_ATOMS: atom_id res chain seq x y z
N MET A 1 27.76 -96.35 27.31
CA MET A 1 27.06 -96.15 26.02
C MET A 1 26.67 -94.69 25.95
N SER A 2 27.16 -93.96 24.94
CA SER A 2 27.07 -92.50 24.82
C SER A 2 26.05 -92.09 23.74
N THR A 3 25.51 -90.87 23.89
CA THR A 3 24.82 -89.99 22.92
C THR A 3 23.32 -90.22 22.66
N ALA A 4 22.45 -89.23 22.48
CA ALA A 4 22.65 -87.79 22.23
C ALA A 4 21.49 -86.93 22.80
N ASN A 5 21.84 -85.75 23.31
CA ASN A 5 20.92 -84.66 23.68
C ASN A 5 20.66 -83.82 22.42
N THR A 6 19.45 -83.86 21.84
CA THR A 6 19.06 -82.99 20.72
C THR A 6 18.75 -81.59 21.25
N LEU A 7 19.78 -80.75 21.36
CA LEU A 7 19.62 -79.30 21.51
C LEU A 7 18.85 -78.76 20.30
N ALA A 8 17.75 -78.05 20.55
CA ALA A 8 16.98 -77.37 19.50
C ALA A 8 17.89 -76.46 18.66
N GLU A 9 17.61 -76.34 17.36
CA GLU A 9 18.36 -75.44 16.46
C GLU A 9 18.43 -74.04 17.06
N GLN A 10 19.65 -73.55 17.28
CA GLN A 10 19.84 -72.20 17.78
C GLN A 10 19.69 -71.19 16.63
N PRO A 11 19.09 -70.02 16.89
CA PRO A 11 19.01 -68.95 15.90
C PRO A 11 20.39 -68.51 15.41
N ASP A 12 20.52 -68.29 14.11
CA ASP A 12 21.72 -67.72 13.50
C ASP A 12 21.72 -66.19 13.70
N PHE A 13 22.23 -65.75 14.85
CA PHE A 13 22.36 -64.34 15.18
C PHE A 13 23.19 -63.54 14.16
N PRO A 14 24.31 -64.07 13.62
CA PRO A 14 25.00 -63.44 12.49
C PRO A 14 24.10 -63.21 11.26
N ALA A 15 23.31 -64.20 10.85
CA ALA A 15 22.37 -64.03 9.75
C ALA A 15 21.29 -62.98 10.07
N MET A 16 20.74 -63.00 11.28
CA MET A 16 19.78 -62.00 11.73
C MET A 16 20.35 -60.58 11.72
N ALA A 17 21.58 -60.39 12.19
CA ALA A 17 22.26 -59.09 12.17
C ALA A 17 22.48 -58.59 10.72
N LEU A 18 22.86 -59.49 9.81
CA LEU A 18 23.00 -59.18 8.39
C LEU A 18 21.67 -58.76 7.75
N HIS A 19 20.57 -59.44 8.10
CA HIS A 19 19.23 -59.08 7.61
C HIS A 19 18.77 -57.72 8.13
N LEU A 20 19.01 -57.41 9.41
CA LEU A 20 18.70 -56.09 9.98
C LEU A 20 19.54 -54.98 9.34
N GLN A 21 20.82 -55.23 9.07
CA GLN A 21 21.68 -54.28 8.40
C GLN A 21 21.20 -54.00 6.96
N ARG A 22 20.82 -55.05 6.21
CA ARG A 22 20.26 -54.91 4.86
C ARG A 22 18.92 -54.18 4.86
N LEU A 23 18.06 -54.48 5.83
CA LEU A 23 16.79 -53.75 6.01
C LEU A 23 17.04 -52.26 6.24
N GLY A 24 18.00 -51.91 7.12
CA GLY A 24 18.39 -50.52 7.34
C GLY A 24 18.90 -49.83 6.06
N GLN A 25 19.69 -50.52 5.25
CA GLN A 25 20.16 -50.00 3.96
C GLN A 25 19.02 -49.76 2.95
N GLU A 26 18.01 -50.65 2.89
CA GLU A 26 16.83 -50.44 2.05
C GLU A 26 15.93 -49.32 2.57
N MET A 27 15.81 -49.15 3.89
CA MET A 27 15.08 -48.03 4.49
C MET A 27 15.68 -46.66 4.13
N LEU A 28 17.00 -46.56 3.96
CA LEU A 28 17.65 -45.33 3.48
C LEU A 28 17.26 -44.98 2.03
N LYS A 29 16.75 -45.94 1.25
CA LYS A 29 16.26 -45.68 -0.12
C LYS A 29 14.83 -45.16 -0.14
N CYS A 30 14.11 -45.19 0.99
CA CYS A 30 12.74 -44.69 1.07
C CYS A 30 12.63 -43.17 0.81
N ASP A 31 13.71 -42.39 1.01
CA ASP A 31 13.76 -40.97 0.65
C ASP A 31 13.69 -40.72 -0.87
N ASN A 32 13.99 -41.74 -1.68
CA ASN A 32 13.88 -41.67 -3.14
C ASN A 32 12.53 -42.18 -3.66
N LEU A 33 11.57 -42.45 -2.79
CA LEU A 33 10.24 -42.86 -3.24
C LEU A 33 9.54 -41.66 -3.90
N PRO A 34 9.00 -41.80 -5.12
CA PRO A 34 8.31 -40.72 -5.83
C PRO A 34 7.24 -40.02 -5.00
N ALA A 35 6.47 -40.78 -4.20
CA ALA A 35 5.45 -40.23 -3.32
C ALA A 35 6.00 -39.25 -2.26
N VAL A 36 7.23 -39.45 -1.77
CA VAL A 36 7.89 -38.54 -0.80
C VAL A 36 8.34 -37.26 -1.49
N GLN A 37 8.88 -37.36 -2.71
CA GLN A 37 9.30 -36.22 -3.53
C GLN A 37 8.10 -35.40 -4.04
N GLU A 38 7.01 -36.06 -4.43
CA GLU A 38 5.73 -35.45 -4.78
C GLU A 38 5.12 -34.70 -3.60
N GLY A 39 5.22 -35.27 -2.38
CA GLY A 39 4.80 -34.61 -1.14
C GLY A 39 5.59 -33.33 -0.86
N GLN A 40 6.92 -33.37 -0.97
CA GLN A 40 7.78 -32.18 -0.80
C GLN A 40 7.46 -31.10 -1.85
N THR A 41 7.26 -31.50 -3.10
CA THR A 41 6.88 -30.59 -4.19
C THR A 41 5.54 -29.92 -3.90
N THR A 42 4.56 -30.71 -3.44
CA THR A 42 3.23 -30.22 -3.06
C THR A 42 3.31 -29.23 -1.89
N THR A 43 4.12 -29.51 -0.86
CA THR A 43 4.35 -28.58 0.26
C THR A 43 4.96 -27.26 -0.20
N MET A 44 5.97 -27.29 -1.07
CA MET A 44 6.58 -26.08 -1.63
C MET A 44 5.57 -25.27 -2.45
N MET A 45 4.72 -25.92 -3.25
CA MET A 45 3.63 -25.24 -3.97
C MET A 45 2.65 -24.56 -3.01
N PHE A 46 2.24 -25.23 -1.92
CA PHE A 46 1.35 -24.62 -0.91
C PHE A 46 1.99 -23.42 -0.22
N GLN A 47 3.28 -23.47 0.12
CA GLN A 47 4.00 -22.33 0.69
C GLN A 47 4.05 -21.14 -0.26
N ASN A 48 4.31 -21.38 -1.56
CA ASN A 48 4.30 -20.35 -2.59
C ASN A 48 2.90 -19.74 -2.78
N ILE A 49 1.85 -20.56 -2.76
CA ILE A 49 0.46 -20.09 -2.81
C ILE A 49 0.16 -19.21 -1.60
N GLN A 50 0.50 -19.64 -0.38
CA GLN A 50 0.29 -18.85 0.83
C GLN A 50 1.00 -17.49 0.75
N HIS A 51 2.26 -17.47 0.31
CA HIS A 51 3.00 -16.23 0.12
C HIS A 51 2.35 -15.31 -0.93
N THR A 52 1.90 -15.89 -2.05
CA THR A 52 1.20 -15.16 -3.11
C THR A 52 -0.12 -14.56 -2.62
N LEU A 53 -0.90 -15.32 -1.86
CA LEU A 53 -2.16 -14.85 -1.29
C LEU A 53 -1.96 -13.69 -0.32
N LEU A 54 -0.96 -13.77 0.58
CA LEU A 54 -0.61 -12.64 1.45
C LEU A 54 -0.21 -11.41 0.65
N GLY A 55 0.58 -11.59 -0.41
CA GLY A 55 0.93 -10.52 -1.34
C GLY A 55 -0.28 -9.88 -2.02
N ILE A 56 -1.26 -10.69 -2.43
CA ILE A 56 -2.51 -10.22 -3.03
C ILE A 56 -3.33 -9.43 -2.01
N THR A 57 -3.52 -9.94 -0.79
CA THR A 57 -4.27 -9.26 0.27
C THR A 57 -3.69 -7.88 0.56
N ASN A 58 -2.37 -7.79 0.73
CA ASN A 58 -1.70 -6.50 0.98
C ASN A 58 -1.89 -5.51 -0.18
N ARG A 59 -1.84 -6.00 -1.43
CA ARG A 59 -2.08 -5.17 -2.62
C ARG A 59 -3.54 -4.70 -2.71
N LEU A 60 -4.50 -5.54 -2.34
CA LEU A 60 -5.92 -5.17 -2.35
C LEU A 60 -6.20 -4.07 -1.32
N SER A 61 -5.70 -4.19 -0.08
CA SER A 61 -5.86 -3.14 0.93
C SER A 61 -5.23 -1.81 0.49
N ALA A 62 -4.04 -1.84 -0.12
CA ALA A 62 -3.42 -0.63 -0.67
C ALA A 62 -4.21 -0.03 -1.86
N ILE A 63 -4.91 -0.86 -2.64
CA ILE A 63 -5.79 -0.38 -3.71
C ILE A 63 -7.05 0.26 -3.13
N GLU A 64 -7.67 -0.35 -2.12
CA GLU A 64 -8.85 0.19 -1.44
C GLU A 64 -8.55 1.58 -0.86
N GLU A 65 -7.45 1.75 -0.15
CA GLU A 65 -7.02 3.06 0.38
C GLU A 65 -6.82 4.10 -0.73
N ARG A 66 -6.24 3.69 -1.86
CA ARG A 66 -6.03 4.58 -3.01
C ARG A 66 -7.34 4.97 -3.70
N ILE A 67 -8.31 4.05 -3.75
CA ILE A 67 -9.64 4.32 -4.29
C ILE A 67 -10.36 5.33 -3.40
N SER A 68 -10.41 5.10 -2.10
CA SER A 68 -11.05 6.05 -1.16
C SER A 68 -10.39 7.43 -1.21
N ALA A 69 -9.06 7.51 -1.29
CA ALA A 69 -8.37 8.79 -1.45
C ALA A 69 -8.66 9.48 -2.80
N ALA A 70 -8.90 8.70 -3.86
CA ALA A 70 -9.28 9.23 -5.16
C ALA A 70 -10.72 9.75 -5.18
N GLU A 71 -11.65 9.08 -4.51
CA GLU A 71 -13.05 9.50 -4.34
C GLU A 71 -13.13 10.85 -3.62
N VAL A 72 -12.50 10.96 -2.45
CA VAL A 72 -12.42 12.22 -1.68
C VAL A 72 -11.86 13.36 -2.54
N ARG A 73 -10.80 13.09 -3.30
CA ARG A 73 -10.22 14.10 -4.20
C ARG A 73 -11.18 14.47 -5.33
N SER A 74 -11.88 13.50 -5.92
CA SER A 74 -12.82 13.73 -7.01
C SER A 74 -13.95 14.65 -6.55
N GLU A 75 -14.55 14.37 -5.38
CA GLU A 75 -15.59 15.21 -4.79
C GLU A 75 -15.08 16.63 -4.50
N ALA A 76 -13.88 16.76 -3.93
CA ALA A 76 -13.28 18.06 -3.65
C ALA A 76 -12.99 18.85 -4.93
N VAL A 77 -12.55 18.20 -6.01
CA VAL A 77 -12.33 18.84 -7.32
C VAL A 77 -13.65 19.37 -7.89
N GLU A 78 -14.71 18.56 -7.87
CA GLU A 78 -16.01 18.97 -8.41
C GLU A 78 -16.63 20.11 -7.58
N ALA A 79 -16.57 20.03 -6.25
CA ALA A 79 -16.99 21.12 -5.38
C ALA A 79 -16.19 22.39 -5.64
N ASN A 80 -14.86 22.28 -5.74
CA ASN A 80 -13.99 23.42 -6.03
C ASN A 80 -14.27 24.05 -7.38
N ARG A 81 -14.62 23.29 -8.44
CA ARG A 81 -14.97 23.87 -9.74
C ARG A 81 -16.13 24.85 -9.65
N VAL A 82 -17.16 24.52 -8.88
CA VAL A 82 -18.30 25.40 -8.65
C VAL A 82 -17.86 26.65 -7.89
N LEU A 83 -17.08 26.49 -6.81
CA LEU A 83 -16.62 27.61 -5.99
C LEU A 83 -15.64 28.53 -6.72
N ILE A 84 -14.75 27.97 -7.53
CA ILE A 84 -13.82 28.72 -8.40
C ILE A 84 -14.61 29.56 -9.41
N THR A 85 -15.67 28.98 -10.00
CA THR A 85 -16.54 29.72 -10.92
C THR A 85 -17.24 30.88 -10.20
N GLN A 86 -17.72 30.67 -8.98
CA GLN A 86 -18.33 31.72 -8.17
C GLN A 86 -17.33 32.81 -7.78
N ASN A 87 -16.13 32.43 -7.35
CA ASN A 87 -15.05 33.35 -7.01
C ASN A 87 -14.58 34.15 -8.24
N GLY A 88 -14.68 33.59 -9.44
CA GLY A 88 -14.38 34.31 -10.68
C GLY A 88 -15.36 35.43 -11.01
N LEU A 89 -16.53 35.47 -10.35
CA LEU A 89 -17.49 36.57 -10.47
C LEU A 89 -17.18 37.74 -9.51
N VAL A 90 -16.23 37.55 -8.59
CA VAL A 90 -15.83 38.61 -7.63
C VAL A 90 -15.13 39.74 -8.37
N THR A 91 -15.65 40.96 -8.18
CA THR A 91 -15.15 42.16 -8.89
C THR A 91 -14.49 43.17 -7.98
N ASP A 92 -14.74 43.11 -6.67
CA ASP A 92 -14.08 43.94 -5.66
C ASP A 92 -12.99 43.13 -4.91
N ARG A 93 -11.90 43.78 -4.48
CA ARG A 93 -10.85 43.12 -3.72
C ARG A 93 -11.28 42.74 -2.30
N GLU A 94 -12.26 43.43 -1.74
CA GLU A 94 -12.78 43.20 -0.39
C GLU A 94 -14.05 42.32 -0.38
N GLU A 95 -14.58 41.97 -1.55
CA GLU A 95 -15.70 41.05 -1.66
C GLU A 95 -15.28 39.63 -1.21
N PRO A 96 -16.13 38.93 -0.43
CA PRO A 96 -15.76 37.66 0.16
C PRO A 96 -15.58 36.55 -0.87
N LEU A 97 -14.46 35.85 -0.78
CA LEU A 97 -14.20 34.62 -1.51
C LEU A 97 -14.83 33.44 -0.81
N ARG A 98 -15.38 32.52 -1.61
CA ARG A 98 -15.79 31.19 -1.15
C ARG A 98 -14.55 30.33 -0.91
N GLN A 99 -14.51 29.73 0.28
CA GLN A 99 -13.43 28.86 0.72
C GLN A 99 -13.39 27.55 -0.07
N LEU A 100 -12.23 27.21 -0.61
CA LEU A 100 -12.04 25.94 -1.32
C LEU A 100 -11.84 24.76 -0.36
N TYR A 101 -12.17 23.57 -0.87
CA TYR A 101 -11.91 22.29 -0.26
C TYR A 101 -10.48 21.82 -0.55
N SER A 102 -9.90 21.12 0.41
CA SER A 102 -8.60 20.50 0.35
C SER A 102 -8.66 19.22 -0.48
N LEU A 103 -7.77 19.08 -1.46
CA LEU A 103 -7.65 17.88 -2.30
C LEU A 103 -6.96 16.71 -1.59
N ARG A 104 -6.52 16.93 -0.34
CA ARG A 104 -5.85 15.95 0.51
C ARG A 104 -6.84 15.14 1.34
N ASP A 105 -7.82 15.80 1.94
CA ASP A 105 -8.71 15.24 2.96
C ASP A 105 -10.20 15.60 2.73
N GLY A 106 -10.52 16.38 1.69
CA GLY A 106 -11.89 16.79 1.37
C GLY A 106 -12.47 17.86 2.31
N GLY A 107 -11.72 18.31 3.31
CA GLY A 107 -12.17 19.33 4.26
C GLY A 107 -12.05 20.75 3.71
N LEU A 108 -12.72 21.71 4.34
CA LEU A 108 -12.52 23.13 4.03
C LEU A 108 -11.09 23.57 4.43
N ILE A 109 -10.43 24.34 3.58
CA ILE A 109 -9.07 24.83 3.86
C ILE A 109 -9.14 25.99 4.86
N ALA A 110 -8.97 25.72 6.15
CA ALA A 110 -9.13 26.72 7.22
C ALA A 110 -8.29 28.01 7.01
N SER A 111 -7.11 27.89 6.41
CA SER A 111 -6.20 29.00 6.10
C SER A 111 -6.47 29.70 4.76
N PHE A 112 -7.58 29.36 4.08
CA PHE A 112 -7.97 30.00 2.83
C PHE A 112 -8.31 31.48 3.06
N PRO A 113 -7.82 32.39 2.20
CA PRO A 113 -8.06 33.81 2.36
C PRO A 113 -9.53 34.16 2.16
N ALA A 114 -10.05 35.03 3.04
CA ALA A 114 -11.44 35.47 2.99
C ALA A 114 -11.75 36.42 1.83
N THR A 115 -10.75 37.14 1.29
CA THR A 115 -10.90 38.13 0.21
C THR A 115 -9.70 38.11 -0.73
N VAL A 116 -9.82 38.76 -1.90
CA VAL A 116 -8.69 38.90 -2.85
C VAL A 116 -7.57 39.73 -2.23
N SER A 117 -7.92 40.78 -1.49
CA SER A 117 -6.98 41.61 -0.74
C SER A 117 -6.17 40.80 0.27
N ALA A 118 -6.82 39.87 0.98
CA ALA A 118 -6.15 38.97 1.91
C ALA A 118 -5.08 38.10 1.23
N ILE A 119 -5.28 37.63 -0.01
CA ILE A 119 -4.25 36.89 -0.77
C ILE A 119 -2.96 37.72 -0.89
N SER A 120 -3.09 39.03 -1.09
CA SER A 120 -1.94 39.92 -1.30
C SER A 120 -1.09 40.13 -0.04
N THR A 121 -1.67 39.93 1.15
CA THR A 121 -1.00 40.12 2.44
C THR A 121 -0.51 38.81 3.07
N MET A 122 -0.91 37.65 2.54
CA MET A 122 -0.46 36.35 3.04
C MET A 122 1.07 36.20 3.01
N ASP A 123 1.59 35.57 4.06
CA ASP A 123 3.00 35.21 4.19
C ASP A 123 3.34 33.91 3.45
N SER A 124 4.64 33.65 3.29
CA SER A 124 5.13 32.46 2.56
C SER A 124 4.68 31.13 3.19
N PRO A 125 4.74 30.94 4.52
CA PRO A 125 4.27 29.71 5.16
C PRO A 125 2.79 29.43 4.91
N THR A 126 1.92 30.42 5.09
CA THR A 126 0.47 30.24 4.89
C THR A 126 0.15 29.95 3.43
N LEU A 127 0.80 30.64 2.49
CA LEU A 127 0.67 30.35 1.05
C LEU A 127 1.09 28.91 0.73
N THR A 128 2.23 28.45 1.27
CA THR A 128 2.70 27.08 1.06
C THR A 128 1.71 26.07 1.64
N ALA A 129 1.11 26.33 2.79
CA ALA A 129 0.11 25.45 3.39
C ALA A 129 -1.13 25.34 2.49
N VAL A 130 -1.72 26.48 2.08
CA VAL A 130 -2.91 26.50 1.22
C VAL A 130 -2.64 25.84 -0.14
N LEU A 131 -1.52 26.17 -0.79
CA LEU A 131 -1.13 25.52 -2.06
C LEU A 131 -0.91 24.02 -1.88
N GLY A 132 -0.39 23.59 -0.73
CA GLY A 132 -0.23 22.18 -0.37
C GLY A 132 -1.55 21.44 -0.24
N HIS A 133 -2.61 22.06 0.28
CA HIS A 133 -3.96 21.49 0.28
C HIS A 133 -4.56 21.39 -1.13
N LEU A 134 -4.21 22.32 -2.02
CA LEU A 134 -4.67 22.34 -3.42
C LEU A 134 -3.81 21.48 -4.36
N HIS A 135 -2.81 20.75 -3.84
CA HIS A 135 -1.82 19.98 -4.62
C HIS A 135 -1.13 20.82 -5.71
N LEU A 136 -0.94 22.11 -5.45
CA LEU A 136 -0.24 23.02 -6.34
C LEU A 136 1.24 23.14 -5.96
N PRO A 137 2.13 23.44 -6.91
CA PRO A 137 3.54 23.66 -6.60
C PRO A 137 3.73 24.73 -5.51
N THR A 138 4.50 24.41 -4.48
CA THR A 138 4.81 25.30 -3.34
C THR A 138 6.18 25.97 -3.46
N THR A 139 6.85 25.80 -4.60
CA THR A 139 8.16 26.37 -4.92
C THR A 139 8.03 27.77 -5.55
N GLY A 140 9.13 28.51 -5.53
CA GLY A 140 9.22 29.86 -6.11
C GLY A 140 9.12 30.98 -5.06
N SER A 141 9.09 32.22 -5.55
CA SER A 141 8.97 33.42 -4.71
C SER A 141 7.57 33.53 -4.09
N VAL A 142 7.43 34.40 -3.08
CA VAL A 142 6.11 34.70 -2.49
C VAL A 142 5.13 35.24 -3.55
N ALA A 143 5.63 36.08 -4.47
CA ALA A 143 4.82 36.61 -5.57
C ALA A 143 4.30 35.50 -6.50
N ASP A 144 5.14 34.51 -6.83
CA ASP A 144 4.73 33.36 -7.64
C ASP A 144 3.64 32.54 -6.94
N LYS A 145 3.80 32.29 -5.64
CA LYS A 145 2.82 31.57 -4.84
C LYS A 145 1.48 32.30 -4.75
N ARG A 146 1.50 33.62 -4.51
CA ARG A 146 0.29 34.45 -4.50
C ARG A 146 -0.42 34.39 -5.83
N ARG A 147 0.30 34.61 -6.92
CA ARG A 147 -0.26 34.54 -8.28
C ARG A 147 -0.89 33.16 -8.55
N ARG A 148 -0.23 32.08 -8.14
CA ARG A 148 -0.73 30.70 -8.28
C ARG A 148 -2.00 30.48 -7.46
N LEU A 149 -2.07 30.99 -6.23
CA LEU A 149 -3.27 30.94 -5.39
C LEU A 149 -4.41 31.77 -6.00
N THR A 150 -4.13 32.98 -6.47
CA THR A 150 -5.12 33.85 -7.12
C THR A 150 -5.78 33.15 -8.33
N TYR A 151 -4.98 32.52 -9.20
CA TYR A 151 -5.52 31.74 -10.31
C TYR A 151 -6.30 30.52 -9.84
N ALA A 152 -5.79 29.78 -8.85
CA ALA A 152 -6.47 28.62 -8.31
C ALA A 152 -7.81 28.96 -7.64
N ALA A 153 -7.91 30.16 -7.07
CA ALA A 153 -9.15 30.68 -6.51
C ALA A 153 -10.16 31.14 -7.57
N GLY A 154 -9.79 31.18 -8.86
CA GLY A 154 -10.68 31.62 -9.95
C GLY A 154 -10.70 33.12 -10.21
N VAL A 155 -9.95 33.91 -9.44
CA VAL A 155 -9.96 35.37 -9.51
C VAL A 155 -9.03 35.81 -10.65
N ALA A 156 -9.54 35.74 -11.88
CA ALA A 156 -8.79 36.15 -13.05
C ALA A 156 -8.66 37.69 -13.08
N SER A 157 -7.54 38.20 -12.58
CA SER A 157 -7.08 39.57 -12.84
C SER A 157 -8.03 40.69 -12.38
N LEU A 158 -8.31 40.77 -11.09
CA LEU A 158 -8.38 42.09 -10.46
C LEU A 158 -6.97 42.67 -10.58
N ARG A 159 -6.76 43.57 -11.56
CA ARG A 159 -5.48 44.25 -11.81
C ARG A 159 -4.90 44.67 -10.46
N VAL A 160 -3.81 44.03 -10.03
CA VAL A 160 -3.05 44.42 -8.83
C VAL A 160 -2.44 45.79 -9.08
#